data_AF-A0A177V721-F1
#
_entry.id   AF-A0A177V721-F1
#
_cell.length_a   1.000
_cell.length_b   1.000
_cell.length_c   1.000
_cell.angle_alpha   90.00
_cell.angle_beta   90.00
_cell.angle_gamma   90.00
#
_symmetry.space_group_name_H-M   'P 1'
#
loop_
_entity.id
_entity.type
_entity.pdbx_description
1 polymer ?
#
loop_
_entity_poly.entity_id
_entity_poly.type
_entity_poly.pdbx_seq_one_letter_code
_entity_poly.pdbx_strand_id
1 'polypeptide(L)'
;MLRRVIPATVASTLVLVTMAISQSNAQDSSALPSFSWNLMNTTQTQRDILCVQQKKYCSMSGCEDNSANITLNFCNAQTLGARCACNAGATEMKQSDWPIELADCQGRGLACKATCFQAQYSSNLQTCQQACDKTYTSTCATDSQFAADYSVMKENDKPSYAMIVGGTAGSVPGAASMRALMPSVGSSLAMSSFVLVFAAGVAVLA
;
A
#
# COMPACT_ATOMS: atom_id res chain seq x y z
N MET A 1 -16.81 76.93 27.61
CA MET A 1 -17.78 75.97 27.06
C MET A 1 -17.53 75.84 25.56
N LEU A 2 -17.06 74.67 25.11
CA LEU A 2 -17.40 74.01 23.82
C LEU A 2 -16.47 72.79 23.66
N ARG A 3 -17.02 71.60 23.95
CA ARG A 3 -16.40 70.29 23.67
C ARG A 3 -16.56 70.01 22.17
N ARG A 4 -15.46 69.82 21.44
CA ARG A 4 -15.49 69.23 20.09
C ARG A 4 -15.42 67.70 20.20
N VAL A 5 -16.40 67.05 19.60
CA VAL A 5 -16.54 65.59 19.45
C VAL A 5 -15.75 65.17 18.22
N ILE A 6 -14.91 64.14 18.33
CA ILE A 6 -14.21 63.49 17.21
C ILE A 6 -14.93 62.15 16.94
N PRO A 7 -15.32 61.84 15.68
CA PRO A 7 -15.89 60.54 15.35
C PRO A 7 -14.80 59.47 15.22
N ALA A 8 -15.09 58.28 15.77
CA ALA A 8 -14.27 57.09 15.70
C ALA A 8 -14.37 56.45 14.30
N THR A 9 -13.24 56.34 13.59
CA THR A 9 -13.11 55.52 12.39
C THR A 9 -12.87 54.06 12.81
N VAL A 10 -13.83 53.20 12.50
CA VAL A 10 -13.76 51.74 12.65
C VAL A 10 -12.83 51.20 11.57
N ALA A 11 -11.64 50.73 11.96
CA ALA A 11 -10.74 50.00 11.08
C ALA A 11 -11.19 48.53 11.03
N SER A 12 -11.86 48.14 9.95
CA SER A 12 -12.11 46.73 9.62
C SER A 12 -10.82 46.10 9.11
N THR A 13 -10.07 45.44 9.98
CA THR A 13 -8.94 44.60 9.61
C THR A 13 -9.47 43.32 8.95
N LEU A 14 -9.32 43.26 7.62
CA LEU A 14 -9.59 42.09 6.81
C LEU A 14 -8.56 41.00 7.14
N VAL A 15 -8.94 40.00 7.94
CA VAL A 15 -8.10 38.82 8.19
C VAL A 15 -8.19 37.94 6.94
N LEU A 16 -7.16 38.01 6.09
CA LEU A 16 -6.94 37.05 5.01
C LEU A 16 -6.61 35.69 5.63
N VAL A 17 -7.63 34.85 5.81
CA VAL A 17 -7.46 33.43 6.08
C VAL A 17 -6.99 32.80 4.77
N THR A 18 -5.68 32.59 4.64
CA THR A 18 -5.10 31.78 3.58
C THR A 18 -5.57 30.34 3.79
N MET A 19 -6.58 29.91 3.04
CA MET A 19 -6.95 28.51 2.97
C MET A 19 -5.79 27.75 2.34
N ALA A 20 -5.05 27.00 3.15
CA ALA A 20 -4.18 25.95 2.64
C ALA A 20 -5.08 24.94 1.92
N ILE A 21 -5.01 24.94 0.59
CA ILE A 21 -5.64 23.91 -0.23
C ILE A 21 -4.88 22.63 0.09
N SER A 22 -5.41 21.83 1.01
CA SER A 22 -5.01 20.43 1.15
C SER A 22 -5.33 19.75 -0.17
N GLN A 23 -4.33 19.63 -1.05
CA GLN A 23 -4.42 18.79 -2.23
C GLN A 23 -4.62 17.36 -1.74
N SER A 24 -5.88 16.95 -1.66
CA SER A 24 -6.26 15.55 -1.57
C SER A 24 -5.58 14.84 -2.73
N ASN A 25 -4.69 13.90 -2.43
CA ASN A 25 -4.13 12.93 -3.36
C ASN A 25 -5.26 12.10 -3.96
N ALA A 26 -6.02 12.66 -4.89
CA ALA A 26 -6.74 11.87 -5.88
C ALA A 26 -5.64 11.26 -6.75
N GLN A 27 -5.33 9.99 -6.51
CA GLN A 27 -4.56 9.17 -7.43
C GLN A 27 -5.20 9.35 -8.80
N ASP A 28 -4.55 10.07 -9.70
CA ASP A 28 -4.95 10.09 -11.11
C ASP A 28 -4.54 8.75 -11.70
N SER A 29 -5.30 7.71 -11.38
CA SER A 29 -5.11 6.34 -11.86
C SER A 29 -5.23 6.26 -13.39
N SER A 30 -5.69 7.33 -14.06
CA SER A 30 -5.71 7.43 -15.51
C SER A 30 -4.31 7.58 -16.13
N ALA A 31 -3.33 8.06 -15.35
CA ALA A 31 -1.96 8.25 -15.80
C ALA A 31 -1.06 7.02 -15.66
N LEU A 32 -1.49 6.00 -14.89
CA LEU A 32 -0.73 4.76 -14.74
C LEU A 32 -0.97 3.85 -15.95
N PRO A 33 0.08 3.38 -16.63
CA PRO A 33 -0.08 2.48 -17.74
C PRO A 33 -0.49 1.09 -17.26
N SER A 34 -1.21 0.34 -18.10
CA SER A 34 -1.43 -1.09 -17.83
C SER A 34 -0.15 -1.89 -18.15
N PHE A 35 0.39 -2.61 -17.17
CA PHE A 35 1.54 -3.48 -17.34
C PHE A 35 1.47 -4.68 -16.40
N SER A 36 2.12 -5.77 -16.77
CA SER A 36 2.31 -6.95 -15.93
C SER A 36 3.79 -7.24 -15.83
N TRP A 37 4.29 -7.32 -14.60
CA TRP A 37 5.69 -7.60 -14.33
C TRP A 37 5.79 -8.34 -12.99
N ASN A 38 6.73 -9.27 -12.89
CA ASN A 38 7.25 -9.80 -11.64
C ASN A 38 8.69 -10.30 -11.90
N LEU A 39 9.40 -10.75 -10.87
CA LEU A 39 10.77 -11.21 -11.00
C LEU A 39 10.92 -12.50 -11.84
N MET A 40 9.84 -13.21 -12.16
CA MET A 40 9.93 -14.32 -13.14
C MET A 40 10.24 -13.82 -14.55
N ASN A 41 10.07 -12.52 -14.83
CA ASN A 41 10.50 -11.90 -16.08
C ASN A 41 12.03 -11.70 -16.20
N THR A 42 12.81 -11.93 -15.13
CA THR A 42 14.28 -11.83 -15.17
C THR A 42 14.93 -13.14 -15.63
N THR A 43 16.24 -13.12 -15.88
CA THR A 43 17.00 -14.34 -16.20
C THR A 43 17.14 -15.25 -14.98
N GLN A 44 17.37 -16.55 -15.21
CA GLN A 44 17.67 -17.51 -14.12
C GLN A 44 18.87 -17.05 -13.29
N THR A 45 19.94 -16.60 -13.94
CA THR A 45 21.15 -16.10 -13.27
C THR A 45 20.85 -14.92 -12.34
N GLN A 46 19.98 -13.99 -12.74
CA GLN A 46 19.55 -12.89 -11.86
C GLN A 46 18.76 -13.41 -10.66
N ARG A 47 17.87 -14.39 -10.85
CA ARG A 47 17.13 -15.02 -9.74
C ARG A 47 18.05 -15.77 -8.77
N ASP A 48 19.07 -16.46 -9.28
CA ASP A 48 20.06 -17.14 -8.45
C ASP A 48 20.81 -16.13 -7.57
N ILE A 49 21.25 -15.00 -8.14
CA ILE A 49 21.92 -13.91 -7.42
C ILE A 49 20.99 -13.33 -6.34
N LEU A 50 19.74 -13.03 -6.70
CA LEU A 50 18.76 -12.51 -5.75
C LEU A 50 18.51 -13.47 -4.59
N CYS A 51 18.41 -14.78 -4.86
CA CYS A 51 18.27 -15.76 -3.79
C CYS A 51 19.51 -15.89 -2.90
N VAL A 52 20.71 -15.74 -3.44
CA VAL A 52 21.94 -15.67 -2.61
C VAL A 52 21.90 -14.43 -1.72
N GLN A 53 21.50 -13.28 -2.25
CA GLN A 53 21.37 -12.03 -1.49
C GLN A 53 20.28 -12.14 -0.41
N GLN A 54 19.13 -12.71 -0.73
CA GLN A 54 18.03 -12.95 0.21
C GLN A 54 18.49 -13.79 1.40
N LYS A 55 19.15 -14.91 1.13
CA LYS A 55 19.63 -15.81 2.19
C LYS A 55 20.70 -15.16 3.05
N LYS A 56 21.58 -14.36 2.43
CA LYS A 56 22.61 -13.60 3.14
C LYS A 56 21.99 -12.51 4.02
N TYR A 57 21.04 -11.75 3.50
CA TYR A 57 20.27 -10.76 4.25
C TYR A 57 19.61 -11.40 5.46
N CYS A 58 18.94 -12.54 5.26
CA CYS A 58 18.30 -13.28 6.33
C CYS A 58 19.30 -13.63 7.44
N SER A 59 20.43 -14.24 7.09
CA SER A 59 21.48 -14.62 8.05
C SER A 59 22.09 -13.42 8.79
N MET A 60 22.17 -12.25 8.15
CA MET A 60 22.84 -11.07 8.71
C MET A 60 21.92 -10.17 9.53
N SER A 61 20.63 -10.12 9.20
CA SER A 61 19.67 -9.22 9.87
C SER A 61 19.38 -9.66 11.30
N GLY A 62 19.51 -10.96 11.59
CA GLY A 62 19.19 -11.53 12.89
C GLY A 62 17.69 -11.44 13.20
N CYS A 63 17.31 -11.89 14.39
CA CYS A 63 15.95 -11.75 14.89
C CYS A 63 15.82 -10.45 15.68
N GLU A 64 14.61 -9.89 15.77
CA GLU A 64 14.40 -8.68 16.58
C GLU A 64 14.65 -8.97 18.07
N ASP A 65 14.26 -10.16 18.54
CA ASP A 65 14.66 -10.69 19.84
C ASP A 65 16.06 -11.31 19.77
N ASN A 66 17.00 -10.80 20.56
CA ASN A 66 18.38 -11.30 20.62
C ASN A 66 18.49 -12.74 21.17
N SER A 67 17.43 -13.25 21.83
CA SER A 67 17.35 -14.64 22.29
C SER A 67 16.80 -15.60 21.22
N ALA A 68 16.27 -15.05 20.13
CA ALA A 68 15.70 -15.79 19.03
C ALA A 68 16.73 -16.13 17.96
N ASN A 69 16.45 -17.21 17.25
CA ASN A 69 17.30 -17.74 16.20
C ASN A 69 16.50 -17.87 14.91
N ILE A 70 17.19 -17.69 13.78
CA ILE A 70 16.62 -17.91 12.45
C ILE A 70 16.33 -19.41 12.32
N THR A 71 15.06 -19.75 12.12
CA THR A 71 14.59 -21.13 11.95
C THR A 71 14.33 -21.47 10.48
N LEU A 72 14.00 -20.48 9.66
CA LEU A 72 13.79 -20.63 8.23
C LEU A 72 14.65 -19.60 7.48
N ASN A 73 15.47 -20.08 6.54
CA ASN A 73 16.26 -19.27 5.64
C ASN A 73 16.39 -19.99 4.30
N PHE A 74 15.48 -19.71 3.38
CA PHE A 74 15.53 -20.27 2.03
C PHE A 74 15.07 -19.27 0.98
N CYS A 75 15.48 -19.52 -0.25
CA CYS A 75 14.98 -18.87 -1.45
C CYS A 75 15.19 -19.82 -2.64
N ASN A 76 14.09 -20.15 -3.32
CA ASN A 76 14.09 -21.04 -4.46
C ASN A 76 14.18 -20.23 -5.75
N ALA A 77 15.29 -20.27 -6.47
CA ALA A 77 15.47 -19.44 -7.67
C ALA A 77 14.58 -19.84 -8.87
N GLN A 78 13.84 -20.95 -8.80
CA GLN A 78 12.89 -21.38 -9.83
C GLN A 78 11.50 -20.77 -9.64
N THR A 79 11.10 -20.49 -8.40
CA THR A 79 9.79 -19.90 -8.07
C THR A 79 9.90 -18.55 -7.39
N LEU A 80 11.10 -18.17 -6.96
CA LEU A 80 11.42 -17.08 -6.04
C LEU A 80 10.71 -17.16 -4.69
N GLY A 81 10.11 -18.31 -4.36
CA GLY A 81 9.57 -18.57 -3.04
C GLY A 81 10.68 -18.48 -2.00
N ALA A 82 10.49 -17.58 -1.04
CA ALA A 82 11.46 -17.32 0.01
C ALA A 82 10.82 -17.25 1.37
N ARG A 83 11.63 -17.54 2.39
CA ARG A 83 11.26 -17.31 3.78
C ARG A 83 12.48 -16.96 4.57
N CYS A 84 12.31 -15.93 5.39
CA CYS A 84 13.20 -15.62 6.48
C CYS A 84 12.34 -15.51 7.75
N ALA A 85 12.51 -16.43 8.69
CA ALA A 85 11.71 -16.45 9.91
C ALA A 85 12.55 -16.88 11.12
N CYS A 86 12.23 -16.28 12.26
CA CYS A 86 12.76 -16.62 13.57
C CYS A 86 11.86 -17.64 14.27
N ASN A 87 12.33 -18.23 15.38
CA ASN A 87 11.44 -19.02 16.24
C ASN A 87 10.22 -18.17 16.69
N ALA A 88 9.08 -18.84 16.82
CA ALA A 88 7.76 -18.20 16.91
C ALA A 88 7.70 -17.08 17.96
N GLY A 89 7.35 -15.87 17.51
CA GLY A 89 7.10 -14.69 18.36
C GLY A 89 8.15 -13.59 18.31
N ALA A 90 9.38 -13.89 17.86
CA ALA A 90 10.51 -12.96 17.88
C ALA A 90 10.64 -12.03 16.66
N THR A 91 9.48 -11.76 16.08
CA THR A 91 9.23 -10.90 14.92
C THR A 91 9.73 -11.40 13.57
N GLU A 92 8.83 -11.32 12.61
CA GLU A 92 9.07 -11.65 11.22
C GLU A 92 9.57 -10.40 10.50
N MET A 93 10.77 -10.46 9.92
CA MET A 93 11.39 -9.34 9.22
C MET A 93 10.43 -8.74 8.19
N LYS A 94 10.47 -7.41 8.06
CA LYS A 94 9.66 -6.71 7.07
C LYS A 94 10.04 -7.19 5.68
N GLN A 95 9.04 -7.56 4.90
CA GLN A 95 9.25 -7.97 3.51
C GLN A 95 9.78 -6.81 2.66
N SER A 96 9.47 -5.55 3.00
CA SER A 96 10.04 -4.37 2.31
C SER A 96 11.57 -4.34 2.31
N ASP A 97 12.19 -5.00 3.29
CA ASP A 97 13.64 -5.02 3.46
C ASP A 97 14.29 -6.24 2.77
N TRP A 98 13.47 -7.17 2.28
CA TRP A 98 13.95 -8.38 1.60
C TRP A 98 14.53 -8.03 0.23
N PRO A 99 15.75 -8.50 -0.10
CA PRO A 99 16.35 -8.28 -1.41
C PRO A 99 15.46 -8.64 -2.61
N ILE A 100 14.68 -9.73 -2.52
CA ILE A 100 13.76 -10.12 -3.60
C ILE A 100 12.60 -9.12 -3.76
N GLU A 101 12.01 -8.65 -2.67
CA GLU A 101 10.88 -7.72 -2.69
C GLU A 101 11.33 -6.34 -3.19
N LEU A 102 12.51 -5.89 -2.75
CA LEU A 102 13.13 -4.67 -3.24
C LEU A 102 13.41 -4.73 -4.75
N ALA A 103 13.98 -5.85 -5.22
CA ALA A 103 14.23 -6.05 -6.65
C ALA A 103 12.92 -6.08 -7.45
N ASP A 104 11.85 -6.65 -6.88
CA ASP A 104 10.53 -6.65 -7.49
C ASP A 104 10.00 -5.21 -7.64
N CYS A 105 9.99 -4.44 -6.56
CA CYS A 105 9.56 -3.05 -6.59
C CYS A 105 10.32 -2.21 -7.64
N GLN A 106 11.66 -2.34 -7.68
CA GLN A 106 12.50 -1.62 -8.64
C GLN A 106 12.19 -2.02 -10.09
N GLY A 107 12.04 -3.32 -10.35
CA GLY A 107 11.73 -3.81 -11.67
C GLY A 107 10.33 -3.42 -12.14
N ARG A 108 9.34 -3.31 -11.24
CA ARG A 108 8.02 -2.74 -11.56
C ARG A 108 8.11 -1.29 -11.97
N GLY A 109 8.86 -0.48 -11.23
CA GLY A 109 9.07 0.93 -11.58
C GLY A 109 9.67 1.08 -12.97
N LEU A 110 10.68 0.26 -13.29
CA LEU A 110 11.30 0.21 -14.62
C LEU A 110 10.31 -0.24 -15.71
N ALA A 111 9.55 -1.30 -15.46
CA ALA A 111 8.56 -1.83 -16.41
C ALA A 111 7.42 -0.83 -16.68
N CYS A 112 6.92 -0.18 -15.63
CA CYS A 112 5.91 0.87 -15.74
C CYS A 112 6.41 2.01 -16.64
N LYS A 113 7.61 2.54 -16.36
CA LYS A 113 8.22 3.60 -17.16
C LYS A 113 8.48 3.18 -18.60
N ALA A 114 8.87 1.93 -18.83
CA ALA A 114 9.05 1.40 -20.19
C ALA A 114 7.73 1.40 -20.97
N THR A 115 6.61 1.04 -20.34
CA THR A 115 5.28 1.09 -20.97
C THR A 115 4.85 2.51 -21.34
N CYS A 116 5.31 3.54 -20.62
CA CYS A 116 5.01 4.94 -20.96
C CYS A 116 5.48 5.38 -22.36
N PHE A 117 6.42 4.67 -22.99
CA PHE A 117 6.87 4.97 -24.35
C PHE A 117 5.96 4.40 -25.45
N GLN A 118 4.90 3.67 -25.09
CA GLN A 118 3.91 3.20 -26.06
C GLN A 118 3.08 4.36 -26.62
N ALA A 119 2.63 4.24 -27.87
CA ALA A 119 1.93 5.30 -28.60
C ALA A 119 0.74 5.88 -27.82
N GLN A 120 -0.01 5.05 -27.08
CA GLN A 120 -1.15 5.45 -26.26
C GLN A 120 -0.83 6.44 -25.12
N TYR A 121 0.44 6.51 -24.67
CA TYR A 121 0.89 7.42 -23.60
C TYR A 121 1.80 8.55 -24.12
N SER A 122 2.11 8.56 -25.43
CA SER A 122 3.09 9.47 -26.02
C SER A 122 2.77 10.97 -25.83
N SER A 123 1.49 11.34 -25.83
CA SER A 123 1.03 12.72 -25.59
C SER A 123 1.16 13.16 -24.13
N ASN A 124 1.30 12.22 -23.19
CA ASN A 124 1.36 12.46 -21.74
C ASN A 124 2.56 11.73 -21.09
N LEU A 125 3.67 11.57 -21.83
CA LEU A 125 4.82 10.77 -21.41
C LEU A 125 5.34 11.17 -20.02
N GLN A 126 5.49 12.47 -19.77
CA GLN A 126 5.98 12.98 -18.48
C GLN A 126 5.02 12.63 -17.33
N THR A 127 3.72 12.83 -17.53
CA THR A 127 2.69 12.50 -16.54
C THR A 127 2.69 10.99 -16.22
N CYS A 128 2.82 10.14 -17.25
CA CYS A 128 2.92 8.69 -17.09
C CYS A 128 4.17 8.30 -16.28
N GLN A 129 5.34 8.85 -16.61
CA GLN A 129 6.58 8.55 -15.89
C GLN A 129 6.51 9.00 -14.42
N GLN A 130 5.96 10.19 -14.15
CA GLN A 130 5.76 10.68 -12.78
C GLN A 130 4.80 9.81 -11.98
N ALA A 131 3.73 9.32 -12.61
CA ALA A 131 2.79 8.39 -11.98
C ALA A 131 3.48 7.06 -11.62
N CYS A 132 4.30 6.51 -12.53
CA CYS A 132 5.12 5.33 -12.26
C CYS A 132 6.11 5.54 -11.11
N ASP A 133 6.80 6.69 -11.10
CA ASP A 133 7.74 7.04 -10.04
C ASP A 133 7.06 7.14 -8.67
N LYS A 134 5.96 7.89 -8.61
CA LYS A 134 5.19 8.08 -7.38
C LYS A 134 4.62 6.77 -6.82
N THR A 135 4.23 5.85 -7.70
CA THR A 135 3.53 4.61 -7.30
C THR A 135 4.52 3.49 -6.93
N TYR A 136 5.56 3.30 -7.74
CA TYR A 136 6.47 2.16 -7.61
C TYR A 136 7.86 2.60 -7.13
N THR A 137 8.57 3.43 -7.90
CA THR A 137 9.99 3.69 -7.62
C THR A 137 10.23 4.40 -6.29
N SER A 138 9.39 5.37 -5.94
CA SER A 138 9.52 6.14 -4.69
C SER A 138 9.06 5.38 -3.44
N THR A 139 8.37 4.25 -3.60
CA THR A 139 7.88 3.44 -2.48
C THR A 139 8.81 2.27 -2.13
N CYS A 140 9.77 1.93 -2.99
CA CYS A 140 10.73 0.86 -2.73
C CYS A 140 11.55 1.12 -1.46
N ALA A 141 11.80 0.05 -0.69
CA ALA A 141 12.43 0.08 0.63
C ALA A 141 11.68 0.93 1.68
N THR A 142 10.37 1.11 1.51
CA THR A 142 9.49 1.77 2.51
C THR A 142 8.36 0.83 2.91
N ASP A 143 7.66 1.15 4.00
CA ASP A 143 6.46 0.41 4.42
C ASP A 143 5.31 0.52 3.40
N SER A 144 5.40 1.42 2.43
CA SER A 144 4.44 1.56 1.32
C SER A 144 4.90 0.86 0.03
N GLN A 145 5.99 0.08 0.09
CA GLN A 145 6.53 -0.63 -1.06
C GLN A 145 5.48 -1.49 -1.75
N PHE A 146 5.37 -1.33 -3.06
CA PHE A 146 4.46 -2.10 -3.89
C PHE A 146 5.22 -3.21 -4.62
N ALA A 147 5.08 -4.46 -4.15
CA ALA A 147 5.78 -5.62 -4.68
C ALA A 147 4.87 -6.86 -4.73
N ALA A 148 5.26 -7.88 -5.48
CA ALA A 148 4.57 -9.17 -5.48
C ALA A 148 4.97 -9.97 -4.24
N ASP A 149 4.03 -10.67 -3.61
CA ASP A 149 4.37 -11.49 -2.45
C ASP A 149 5.12 -12.77 -2.86
N TYR A 150 6.40 -12.83 -2.44
CA TYR A 150 7.29 -13.97 -2.63
C TYR A 150 7.40 -14.88 -1.39
N SER A 151 6.70 -14.55 -0.30
CA SER A 151 6.77 -15.30 0.94
C SER A 151 6.00 -16.61 0.88
N VAL A 152 6.66 -17.69 1.27
CA VAL A 152 6.07 -19.03 1.34
C VAL A 152 6.51 -19.76 2.58
N MET A 153 5.75 -20.79 3.00
CA MET A 153 6.08 -21.55 4.21
C MET A 153 7.12 -22.64 3.97
N LYS A 154 7.25 -23.13 2.73
CA LYS A 154 8.20 -24.19 2.35
C LYS A 154 8.95 -23.82 1.07
N GLU A 155 10.18 -24.30 0.95
CA GLU A 155 11.09 -23.96 -0.16
C GLU A 155 10.55 -24.30 -1.56
N ASN A 156 9.72 -25.33 -1.68
CA ASN A 156 9.16 -25.76 -2.96
C ASN A 156 7.75 -25.22 -3.22
N ASP A 157 7.20 -24.42 -2.32
CA ASP A 157 5.90 -23.81 -2.51
C ASP A 157 6.02 -22.69 -3.57
N LYS A 158 4.95 -22.53 -4.35
CA LYS A 158 4.84 -21.46 -5.33
C LYS A 158 4.27 -20.21 -4.66
N PRO A 159 4.90 -19.04 -4.78
CA PRO A 159 4.32 -17.80 -4.28
C PRO A 159 3.03 -17.44 -5.00
N SER A 160 2.22 -16.60 -4.34
CA SER A 160 0.99 -16.09 -4.96
C SER A 160 1.29 -15.13 -6.11
N TYR A 161 2.43 -14.43 -6.05
CA TYR A 161 2.76 -13.27 -6.87
C TYR A 161 1.70 -12.16 -6.85
N ALA A 162 0.77 -12.21 -5.89
CA ALA A 162 -0.23 -11.19 -5.69
C ALA A 162 0.45 -9.92 -5.20
N MET A 163 -0.08 -8.77 -5.60
CA MET A 163 0.45 -7.49 -5.18
C MET A 163 0.17 -7.25 -3.69
N ILE A 164 1.20 -6.82 -2.97
CA ILE A 164 1.14 -6.39 -1.58
C ILE A 164 1.69 -4.97 -1.44
N VAL A 165 1.23 -4.26 -0.40
CA VAL A 165 1.67 -2.90 -0.05
C VAL A 165 2.24 -2.93 1.35
N GLY A 166 3.56 -2.91 1.45
CA GLY A 166 4.23 -3.34 2.67
C GLY A 166 3.91 -4.79 3.00
N GLY A 167 4.62 -5.36 3.96
CA GLY A 167 4.43 -6.76 4.33
C GLY A 167 5.32 -7.14 5.49
N THR A 168 4.84 -8.08 6.29
CA THR A 168 5.68 -8.79 7.26
C THR A 168 5.71 -10.23 6.83
N ALA A 169 6.84 -10.92 6.97
CA ALA A 169 6.91 -12.32 6.57
C ALA A 169 5.84 -13.19 7.29
N GLY A 170 5.32 -12.74 8.44
CA GLY A 170 4.29 -13.46 9.21
C GLY A 170 2.88 -13.33 8.69
N SER A 171 2.66 -12.40 7.77
CA SER A 171 1.39 -12.22 7.09
C SER A 171 1.40 -13.08 5.82
N VAL A 172 1.34 -14.40 5.95
CA VAL A 172 1.23 -15.29 4.79
C VAL A 172 -0.03 -14.91 3.99
N PRO A 173 0.06 -14.58 2.69
CA PRO A 173 -1.12 -14.52 1.84
C PRO A 173 -1.66 -15.93 1.67
N GLY A 174 -2.86 -16.11 2.21
CA GLY A 174 -3.51 -17.41 2.37
C GLY A 174 -4.46 -17.40 3.57
N ALA A 175 -4.22 -16.53 4.55
CA ALA A 175 -5.13 -16.31 5.68
C ALA A 175 -5.81 -14.93 5.71
N ALA A 176 -5.28 -13.88 5.05
CA ALA A 176 -5.86 -12.53 5.19
C ALA A 176 -5.65 -11.52 4.04
N SER A 177 -5.33 -11.93 2.81
CA SER A 177 -5.18 -10.98 1.68
C SER A 177 -6.40 -10.93 0.76
N MET A 178 -7.58 -10.80 1.37
CA MET A 178 -8.68 -9.98 0.82
C MET A 178 -8.86 -8.78 1.74
N ARG A 179 -7.89 -7.87 1.76
CA ARG A 179 -8.08 -6.53 2.34
C ARG A 179 -7.50 -5.45 1.44
N ALA A 180 -7.70 -5.62 0.14
CA ALA A 180 -7.61 -4.55 -0.84
C ALA A 180 -8.65 -4.79 -1.96
N LEU A 181 -9.87 -5.19 -1.59
CA LEU A 181 -11.01 -5.02 -2.48
C LEU A 181 -11.63 -3.66 -2.20
N MET A 182 -11.33 -2.74 -3.12
CA MET A 182 -12.24 -1.73 -3.64
C MET A 182 -12.65 -0.56 -2.72
N PRO A 183 -12.82 0.64 -3.32
CA PRO A 183 -13.26 1.84 -2.61
C PRO A 183 -14.72 1.70 -2.16
N SER A 184 -14.97 2.21 -0.96
CA SER A 184 -16.28 2.43 -0.35
C SER A 184 -17.22 3.21 -1.30
N VAL A 185 -18.22 2.53 -1.87
CA VAL A 185 -19.40 3.20 -2.42
C VAL A 185 -20.40 3.47 -1.29
N GLY A 186 -20.96 4.67 -1.31
CA GLY A 186 -21.59 5.38 -0.21
C GLY A 186 -22.66 4.60 0.56
N SER A 187 -22.56 4.68 1.90
CA SER A 187 -23.70 4.50 2.78
C SER A 187 -24.63 5.71 2.63
N SER A 188 -25.54 5.63 1.68
CA SER A 188 -26.69 6.54 1.62
C SER A 188 -27.57 6.28 2.83
N LEU A 189 -27.76 7.32 3.63
CA LEU A 189 -28.69 7.39 4.75
C LEU A 189 -30.12 7.12 4.25
N ALA A 190 -30.61 5.89 4.38
CA ALA A 190 -32.03 5.61 4.28
C ALA A 190 -32.63 5.71 5.69
N MET A 191 -33.15 6.90 6.02
CA MET A 191 -34.00 7.10 7.20
C MET A 191 -35.28 6.27 7.04
N SER A 192 -35.34 5.11 7.68
CA SER A 192 -36.57 4.33 7.81
C SER A 192 -37.45 4.97 8.89
N SER A 193 -38.48 5.68 8.43
CA SER A 193 -39.52 6.25 9.27
C SER A 193 -40.35 5.12 9.90
N PHE A 194 -40.24 4.95 11.22
CA PHE A 194 -41.18 4.14 11.99
C PHE A 194 -42.48 4.92 12.20
N VAL A 195 -43.53 4.54 11.47
CA VAL A 195 -44.90 4.98 11.75
C VAL A 195 -45.47 4.09 12.85
N LEU A 196 -45.53 4.60 14.08
CA LEU A 196 -46.27 4.00 15.19
C LEU A 196 -47.77 4.27 14.99
N VAL A 197 -48.52 3.26 14.55
CA VAL A 197 -49.98 3.27 14.60
C VAL A 197 -50.42 2.82 16.00
N PHE A 198 -50.88 3.79 16.80
CA PHE A 198 -51.68 3.53 17.99
C PHE A 198 -53.10 3.12 17.54
N ALA A 199 -53.51 1.90 17.88
CA ALA A 199 -54.92 1.53 17.90
C ALA A 199 -55.29 1.16 19.34
N ALA A 200 -56.05 2.07 19.97
CA ALA A 200 -56.68 1.90 21.26
C ALA A 200 -58.03 1.17 21.11
N GLY A 201 -58.42 0.47 22.18
CA GLY A 201 -59.82 0.11 22.47
C GLY A 201 -60.16 -1.35 22.19
N VAL A 202 -61.02 -2.04 22.95
CA VAL A 202 -61.91 -1.66 24.06
C VAL A 202 -62.19 -2.96 24.86
N ALA A 203 -62.31 -2.82 26.18
CA ALA A 203 -62.73 -3.85 27.12
C ALA A 203 -64.20 -4.26 26.93
N VAL A 204 -64.55 -5.54 27.15
CA VAL A 204 -65.89 -5.92 27.65
C VAL A 204 -65.75 -7.14 28.57
N LEU A 205 -66.24 -6.97 29.80
CA LEU A 205 -66.53 -8.00 30.79
C LEU A 205 -67.80 -8.77 30.42
N ALA A 206 -67.81 -10.08 30.64
CA ALA A 206 -68.93 -10.85 31.19
C ALA A 206 -68.40 -12.19 31.72
#